data_AF-A0A365YX28-F1
#
_entry.id   AF-A0A365YX28-F1
#
_cell.length_a   1.000
_cell.length_b   1.000
_cell.length_c   1.000
_cell.angle_alpha   90.00
_cell.angle_beta   90.00
_cell.angle_gamma   90.00
#
_symmetry.space_group_name_H-M   'P 1'
#
loop_
_entity.id
_entity.type
_entity.pdbx_description
1 polymer ?
#
loop_
_entity_poly.entity_id
_entity_poly.type
_entity_poly.pdbx_seq_one_letter_code
_entity_poly.pdbx_strand_id
1 'polypeptide(L)'
;MCAGWMTLADVAHATSPRHAAAPTPATVPVMDVPTLLSQGPSLVGRRVTLTCYIASASSGGAACSAFRIDDLPDHVNWNGSVPLDGASMEGASLDRAQQMCGDTGMHPQCKAEVTGIVYDPFGDMGVQGKRNFELRDARIHWLALPEKTTRTTRHR
;
A
#
# COMPACT_ATOMS: atom_id res chain seq x y z
N MET A 1 31.43 55.30 49.00
CA MET A 1 31.84 56.47 48.19
C MET A 1 32.00 56.03 46.75
N CYS A 2 31.66 56.93 45.83
CA CYS A 2 31.27 56.71 44.44
C CYS A 2 32.29 56.06 43.49
N ALA A 3 31.71 55.68 42.34
CA ALA A 3 32.24 55.77 40.97
C ALA A 3 32.83 54.50 40.34
N GLY A 4 32.33 54.19 39.14
CA GLY A 4 32.87 53.17 38.26
C GLY A 4 31.95 52.87 37.10
N TRP A 5 31.82 53.81 36.14
CA TRP A 5 31.25 53.53 34.84
C TRP A 5 32.21 52.63 34.04
N MET A 6 31.74 51.49 33.55
CA MET A 6 32.35 50.79 32.41
C MET A 6 31.24 50.16 31.56
N THR A 7 30.99 50.79 30.42
CA THR A 7 30.26 50.22 29.29
C THR A 7 31.09 49.09 28.68
N LEU A 8 30.57 47.87 28.69
CA LEU A 8 31.06 46.80 27.83
C LEU A 8 30.02 46.59 26.73
N ALA A 9 30.45 46.83 25.49
CA ALA A 9 29.70 46.52 24.30
C ALA A 9 29.59 45.00 24.17
N ASP A 10 28.38 44.48 24.41
CA ASP A 10 28.03 43.10 24.14
C ASP A 10 27.81 42.95 22.64
N VAL A 11 28.83 42.48 21.93
CA VAL A 11 28.72 42.13 20.51
C VAL A 11 28.07 40.76 20.45
N ALA A 12 26.74 40.75 20.62
CA ALA A 12 25.92 39.57 20.41
C ALA A 12 26.08 39.10 18.96
N HIS A 13 26.89 38.06 18.76
CA HIS A 13 26.91 37.30 17.52
C HIS A 13 25.52 36.64 17.38
N ALA A 14 24.68 37.23 16.53
CA ALA A 14 23.44 36.61 16.10
C ALA A 14 23.78 35.34 15.32
N THR A 15 23.78 34.21 16.00
CA THR A 15 23.81 32.89 15.38
C THR A 15 22.47 32.69 14.69
N SER A 16 22.39 33.05 13.41
CA SER A 16 21.22 32.74 12.58
C SER A 16 20.93 31.24 12.69
N PRO A 17 19.68 30.84 12.99
CA PRO A 17 19.32 29.43 12.96
C PRO A 17 19.51 28.94 11.53
N ARG A 18 20.49 28.05 11.35
CA ARG A 18 20.58 27.24 10.13
C ARG A 18 19.22 26.56 10.00
N HIS A 19 18.46 26.95 8.98
CA HIS A 19 17.25 26.26 8.60
C HIS A 19 17.63 24.81 8.34
N ALA A 20 17.30 23.92 9.28
CA ALA A 20 17.37 22.50 9.06
C ALA A 20 16.44 22.22 7.88
N ALA A 21 17.01 21.72 6.77
CA ALA A 21 16.22 21.29 5.63
C ALA A 21 15.18 20.27 6.12
N ALA A 22 13.91 20.50 5.79
CA ALA A 22 12.86 19.54 6.08
C ALA A 22 13.24 18.19 5.45
N PRO A 23 13.09 17.05 6.16
CA PRO A 23 13.38 15.75 5.59
C PRO A 23 12.52 15.54 4.34
N THR A 24 13.16 15.25 3.21
CA THR A 24 12.49 14.89 1.97
C THR A 24 11.58 13.69 2.25
N PRO A 25 10.30 13.70 1.85
CA PRO A 25 9.42 12.55 2.03
C PRO A 25 10.06 11.31 1.42
N ALA A 26 10.20 10.24 2.19
CA ALA A 26 10.71 8.97 1.67
C ALA A 26 9.72 8.45 0.63
N THR A 27 10.20 8.23 -0.60
CA THR A 27 9.39 7.63 -1.67
C THR A 27 9.06 6.18 -1.31
N VAL A 28 7.77 5.84 -1.29
CA VAL A 28 7.31 4.46 -1.11
C VAL A 28 7.62 3.67 -2.40
N PRO A 29 8.34 2.54 -2.33
CA PRO A 29 8.66 1.76 -3.52
C PRO A 29 7.41 1.14 -4.14
N VAL A 30 7.31 1.19 -5.47
CA VAL A 30 6.25 0.54 -6.26
C VAL A 30 6.81 -0.75 -6.86
N MET A 31 6.08 -1.85 -6.76
CA MET A 31 6.49 -3.15 -7.31
C MET A 31 5.28 -4.00 -7.71
N ASP A 32 5.51 -5.10 -8.43
CA ASP A 32 4.47 -6.11 -8.69
C ASP A 32 4.45 -7.19 -7.59
N VAL A 33 3.40 -8.01 -7.61
CA VAL A 33 3.21 -9.12 -6.65
C VAL A 33 4.37 -10.14 -6.70
N PRO A 34 4.82 -10.66 -7.86
CA PRO A 34 5.97 -11.55 -7.92
C PRO A 34 7.24 -10.99 -7.28
N THR A 35 7.52 -9.69 -7.50
CA THR A 35 8.69 -9.01 -6.94
C THR A 35 8.61 -9.02 -5.41
N LEU A 36 7.46 -8.64 -4.83
CA LEU A 36 7.28 -8.70 -3.38
C LEU A 36 7.47 -10.13 -2.86
N LEU A 37 6.86 -11.13 -3.48
CA LEU A 37 6.98 -12.53 -3.02
C LEU A 37 8.42 -13.05 -3.11
N SER A 38 9.23 -12.51 -4.02
CA SER A 38 10.64 -12.86 -4.16
C SER A 38 11.56 -12.14 -3.16
N GLN A 39 11.20 -10.91 -2.77
CA GLN A 39 12.00 -10.03 -1.91
C GLN A 39 11.44 -9.87 -0.49
N GLY A 40 10.30 -10.49 -0.20
CA GLY A 40 9.52 -10.27 1.01
C GLY A 40 10.31 -10.29 2.33
N PRO A 41 11.28 -11.22 2.54
CA PRO A 41 12.08 -11.21 3.76
C PRO A 41 12.82 -9.89 4.03
N SER A 42 13.29 -9.19 2.99
CA SER A 42 13.99 -7.90 3.14
C SER A 42 13.03 -6.70 3.17
N LEU A 43 11.73 -6.95 3.00
CA LEU A 43 10.68 -5.95 2.96
C LEU A 43 9.78 -5.94 4.21
N VAL A 44 9.86 -6.95 5.09
CA VAL A 44 9.06 -7.01 6.33
C VAL A 44 9.20 -5.72 7.13
N GLY A 45 8.06 -5.17 7.56
CA GLY A 45 7.97 -3.89 8.29
C GLY A 45 8.08 -2.64 7.41
N ARG A 46 8.38 -2.77 6.11
CA ARG A 46 8.47 -1.65 5.18
C ARG A 46 7.11 -1.39 4.53
N ARG A 47 6.82 -0.11 4.31
CA ARG A 47 5.69 0.32 3.48
C ARG A 47 6.06 0.19 2.00
N VAL A 48 5.18 -0.40 1.22
CA VAL A 48 5.32 -0.62 -0.23
C VAL A 48 4.00 -0.30 -0.94
N THR A 49 4.06 -0.09 -2.25
CA THR A 49 2.89 -0.04 -3.14
C THR A 49 2.95 -1.18 -4.14
N LEU A 50 1.88 -1.95 -4.26
CA LEU A 50 1.72 -3.02 -5.24
C LEU A 50 0.81 -2.62 -6.37
N THR A 51 1.18 -2.88 -7.61
CA THR A 51 0.22 -2.86 -8.73
C THR A 51 -0.34 -4.27 -8.96
N CYS A 52 -1.66 -4.42 -8.90
CA CYS A 52 -2.31 -5.73 -8.99
C CYS A 52 -3.78 -5.66 -9.40
N TYR A 53 -4.43 -6.81 -9.46
CA TYR A 53 -5.88 -6.93 -9.47
C TYR A 53 -6.38 -7.44 -8.11
N ILE A 54 -7.45 -6.86 -7.62
CA ILE A 54 -8.18 -7.40 -6.46
C ILE A 54 -9.03 -8.56 -6.94
N ALA A 55 -8.60 -9.79 -6.68
CA ALA A 55 -9.24 -10.99 -7.21
C ALA A 55 -10.32 -11.56 -6.27
N SER A 56 -10.22 -11.28 -4.98
CA SER A 56 -11.25 -11.63 -4.00
C SER A 56 -11.30 -10.61 -2.86
N ALA A 57 -12.47 -10.46 -2.25
CA ALA A 57 -12.68 -9.63 -1.07
C ALA A 57 -13.80 -10.22 -0.19
N SER A 58 -13.63 -10.14 1.13
CA SER A 58 -14.57 -10.59 2.14
C SER A 58 -14.40 -9.75 3.42
N SER A 59 -15.17 -10.02 4.47
CA SER A 59 -14.98 -9.33 5.76
C SER A 59 -13.62 -9.61 6.39
N GLY A 60 -12.95 -10.70 6.02
CA GLY A 60 -11.61 -11.05 6.50
C GLY A 60 -10.46 -10.35 5.77
N GLY A 61 -10.75 -9.62 4.69
CA GLY A 61 -9.73 -8.97 3.87
C GLY A 61 -9.92 -9.22 2.38
N ALA A 62 -8.87 -8.97 1.61
CA ALA A 62 -8.87 -9.07 0.15
C ALA A 62 -7.57 -9.69 -0.39
N ALA A 63 -7.54 -10.03 -1.68
CA ALA A 63 -6.36 -10.65 -2.32
C ALA A 63 -5.87 -9.81 -3.50
N CYS A 64 -4.67 -9.23 -3.36
CA CYS A 64 -3.97 -8.49 -4.40
C CYS A 64 -3.14 -9.45 -5.24
N SER A 65 -3.52 -9.63 -6.51
CA SER A 65 -3.08 -10.77 -7.31
C SER A 65 -2.48 -10.32 -8.64
N ALA A 66 -1.45 -11.03 -9.09
CA ALA A 66 -0.90 -10.89 -10.43
C ALA A 66 -1.33 -12.06 -11.31
N PHE A 67 -1.57 -11.79 -12.58
CA PHE A 67 -1.90 -12.79 -13.60
C PHE A 67 -0.78 -12.88 -14.64
N ARG A 68 -0.69 -13.99 -15.37
CA ARG A 68 0.25 -14.08 -16.50
C ARG A 68 -0.35 -13.39 -17.73
N ILE A 69 0.52 -12.86 -18.59
CA ILE A 69 0.10 -12.04 -19.75
C ILE A 69 -0.52 -12.91 -20.87
N ASP A 70 -0.22 -14.21 -20.91
CA ASP A 70 -0.64 -15.12 -22.00
C ASP A 70 -2.07 -15.66 -21.85
N ASP A 71 -2.88 -15.09 -20.97
CA ASP A 71 -4.12 -15.71 -20.51
C ASP A 71 -5.34 -15.30 -21.35
N LEU A 72 -5.92 -16.28 -22.05
CA LEU A 72 -7.22 -16.21 -22.72
C LEU A 72 -8.33 -15.85 -21.69
N PRO A 73 -9.43 -15.19 -22.11
CA PRO A 73 -10.49 -14.69 -21.22
C PRO A 73 -11.16 -15.74 -20.31
N ASP A 74 -10.95 -17.03 -20.54
CA ASP A 74 -11.57 -18.13 -19.79
C ASP A 74 -10.58 -18.94 -18.90
N HIS A 75 -9.29 -18.59 -18.90
CA HIS A 75 -8.26 -19.30 -18.13
C HIS A 75 -7.43 -18.34 -17.27
N VAL A 76 -7.78 -18.23 -15.99
CA VAL A 76 -7.03 -17.38 -15.05
C VAL A 76 -5.78 -18.12 -14.56
N ASN A 77 -4.59 -17.68 -14.96
CA ASN A 77 -3.32 -18.22 -14.46
C ASN A 77 -2.67 -17.27 -13.46
N TRP A 78 -2.71 -17.66 -12.20
CA TRP A 78 -2.21 -16.84 -11.10
C TRP A 78 -0.68 -16.81 -11.08
N ASN A 79 -0.11 -15.61 -11.16
CA ASN A 79 1.32 -15.34 -11.01
C ASN A 79 1.66 -14.84 -9.59
N GLY A 80 0.90 -15.30 -8.59
CA GLY A 80 1.06 -14.95 -7.19
C GLY A 80 -0.07 -14.08 -6.64
N SER A 81 -0.23 -14.12 -5.32
CA SER A 81 -1.22 -13.35 -4.57
C SER A 81 -0.65 -12.92 -3.23
N VAL A 82 -0.96 -11.70 -2.83
CA VAL A 82 -0.62 -11.11 -1.53
C VAL A 82 -1.93 -10.82 -0.81
N PRO A 83 -2.22 -11.50 0.31
CA PRO A 83 -3.36 -11.18 1.15
C PRO A 83 -3.26 -9.75 1.70
N LEU A 84 -4.41 -9.09 1.81
CA LEU A 84 -4.59 -7.82 2.48
C LEU A 84 -5.35 -8.10 3.77
N ASP A 85 -4.75 -7.78 4.91
CA ASP A 85 -5.36 -8.03 6.22
C ASP A 85 -6.60 -7.15 6.43
N GLY A 86 -7.77 -7.78 6.51
CA GLY A 86 -9.05 -7.08 6.69
C GLY A 86 -9.17 -6.36 8.03
N ALA A 87 -8.43 -6.79 9.06
CA ALA A 87 -8.51 -6.19 10.39
C ALA A 87 -7.82 -4.82 10.47
N SER A 88 -6.76 -4.61 9.68
CA SER A 88 -5.97 -3.37 9.69
C SER A 88 -6.18 -2.48 8.46
N MET A 89 -6.73 -3.00 7.37
CA MET A 89 -6.92 -2.21 6.17
C MET A 89 -7.95 -1.09 6.31
N GLU A 90 -7.87 -0.10 5.42
CA GLU A 90 -8.85 0.98 5.37
C GLU A 90 -10.25 0.47 5.02
N GLY A 91 -11.23 0.74 5.91
CA GLY A 91 -12.61 0.26 5.75
C GLY A 91 -13.24 0.62 4.40
N ALA A 92 -13.09 1.86 3.94
CA ALA A 92 -13.63 2.28 2.64
C ALA A 92 -13.01 1.52 1.45
N SER A 93 -11.73 1.14 1.56
CA SER A 93 -11.07 0.28 0.57
C SER A 93 -11.67 -1.13 0.57
N LEU A 94 -11.90 -1.71 1.76
CA LEU A 94 -12.47 -3.04 1.92
C LEU A 94 -13.93 -3.13 1.46
N ASP A 95 -14.77 -2.20 1.91
CA ASP A 95 -16.18 -2.13 1.56
C ASP A 95 -16.37 -2.05 0.05
N ARG A 96 -15.55 -1.21 -0.61
CA ARG A 96 -15.59 -1.09 -2.07
C ARG A 96 -15.09 -2.35 -2.77
N ALA A 97 -14.03 -2.98 -2.26
CA ALA A 97 -13.54 -4.24 -2.82
C ALA A 97 -14.61 -5.34 -2.76
N GLN A 98 -15.31 -5.49 -1.63
CA GLN A 98 -16.39 -6.47 -1.47
C GLN A 98 -17.57 -6.23 -2.43
N GLN A 99 -17.86 -4.98 -2.76
CA GLN A 99 -18.94 -4.62 -3.68
C GLN A 99 -18.60 -4.90 -5.15
N MET A 100 -17.31 -4.87 -5.51
CA MET A 100 -16.88 -4.85 -6.91
C MET A 100 -16.08 -6.08 -7.35
N CYS A 101 -15.43 -6.77 -6.41
CA CYS A 101 -14.42 -7.79 -6.67
C CYS A 101 -14.65 -9.00 -5.75
N GLY A 102 -14.76 -10.21 -6.30
CA GLY A 102 -15.12 -11.37 -5.45
C GLY A 102 -15.20 -12.74 -6.12
N ASP A 103 -14.84 -12.88 -7.39
CA ASP A 103 -15.07 -14.11 -8.17
C ASP A 103 -13.77 -14.76 -8.68
N THR A 104 -12.60 -14.35 -8.14
CA THR A 104 -11.27 -14.87 -8.48
C THR A 104 -10.79 -14.56 -9.90
N GLY A 105 -11.54 -13.76 -10.66
CA GLY A 105 -11.22 -13.40 -12.04
C GLY A 105 -10.36 -12.15 -12.21
N MET A 106 -9.79 -11.99 -13.40
CA MET A 106 -9.16 -10.74 -13.83
C MET A 106 -10.21 -9.77 -14.37
N HIS A 107 -10.63 -8.83 -13.52
CA HIS A 107 -11.63 -7.82 -13.88
C HIS A 107 -10.99 -6.45 -14.06
N PRO A 108 -11.23 -5.75 -15.19
CA PRO A 108 -10.69 -4.41 -15.42
C PRO A 108 -10.96 -3.45 -14.26
N GLN A 109 -12.20 -3.42 -13.74
CA GLN A 109 -12.62 -2.59 -12.60
C GLN A 109 -11.92 -2.92 -11.28
N CYS A 110 -11.26 -4.07 -11.19
CA CYS A 110 -10.54 -4.52 -10.00
C CYS A 110 -9.04 -4.22 -10.09
N LYS A 111 -8.56 -3.56 -11.15
CA LYS A 111 -7.17 -3.12 -11.27
C LYS A 111 -6.88 -1.98 -10.27
N ALA A 112 -5.82 -2.13 -9.48
CA ALA A 112 -5.50 -1.20 -8.40
C ALA A 112 -3.99 -1.08 -8.12
N GLU A 113 -3.65 0.01 -7.43
CA GLU A 113 -2.45 0.14 -6.62
C GLU A 113 -2.82 -0.05 -5.15
N VAL A 114 -2.05 -0.85 -4.41
CA VAL A 114 -2.31 -1.13 -3.00
C VAL A 114 -1.08 -0.73 -2.19
N THR A 115 -1.24 0.27 -1.33
CA THR A 115 -0.18 0.67 -0.40
C THR A 115 -0.41 0.00 0.95
N GLY A 116 0.61 -0.65 1.51
CA GLY A 116 0.52 -1.29 2.83
C GLY A 116 1.89 -1.59 3.42
N ILE A 117 1.90 -2.14 4.65
CA ILE A 117 3.10 -2.59 5.35
C ILE A 117 3.24 -4.09 5.14
N VAL A 118 4.41 -4.53 4.66
CA VAL A 118 4.70 -5.95 4.49
C VAL A 118 4.80 -6.64 5.84
N TYR A 119 4.06 -7.73 6.02
CA TYR A 119 4.06 -8.53 7.23
C TYR A 119 4.29 -10.01 6.91
N ASP A 120 5.03 -10.69 7.79
CA ASP A 120 5.33 -12.12 7.70
C ASP A 120 4.64 -12.87 8.86
N PRO A 121 3.40 -13.36 8.67
CA PRO A 121 2.70 -14.12 9.71
C PRO A 121 3.44 -15.39 10.11
N PHE A 122 4.18 -16.00 9.19
CA PHE A 122 4.86 -17.27 9.43
C PHE A 122 6.15 -17.05 10.22
N GLY A 123 6.89 -15.98 9.92
CA GLY A 123 8.05 -15.53 10.67
C GLY A 123 7.72 -15.28 12.14
N ASP A 124 6.59 -14.61 12.42
CA ASP A 124 6.12 -14.36 13.80
C ASP A 124 5.74 -15.65 14.55
N MET A 125 5.35 -16.71 13.83
CA MET A 125 5.11 -18.04 14.39
C MET A 125 6.38 -18.91 14.48
N GLY A 126 7.56 -18.37 14.11
CA GLY A 126 8.83 -19.11 14.08
C GLY A 126 9.00 -20.04 12.89
N VAL A 127 8.12 -19.98 11.88
CA VAL A 127 8.24 -20.77 10.66
C VAL A 127 9.11 -20.03 9.65
N GLN A 128 10.33 -20.52 9.45
CA GLN A 128 11.30 -19.92 8.53
C GLN A 128 11.20 -20.52 7.12
N GLY A 129 11.62 -19.75 6.11
CA GLY A 129 11.78 -20.21 4.73
C GLY A 129 10.48 -20.35 3.92
N LYS A 130 9.35 -19.88 4.45
CA LYS A 130 8.08 -19.80 3.71
C LYS A 130 7.91 -18.41 3.09
N ARG A 131 7.27 -18.33 1.93
CA ARG A 131 7.01 -17.08 1.19
C ARG A 131 5.55 -16.68 1.32
N ASN A 132 5.11 -16.47 2.56
CA ASN A 132 3.74 -16.08 2.87
C ASN A 132 3.80 -14.69 3.48
N PHE A 133 3.69 -13.67 2.63
CA PHE A 133 3.64 -12.27 3.06
C PHE A 133 2.24 -11.73 2.82
N GLU A 134 1.79 -10.87 3.72
CA GLU A 134 0.55 -10.10 3.59
C GLU A 134 0.87 -8.60 3.66
N LEU A 135 -0.10 -7.77 3.30
CA LEU A 135 -0.08 -6.35 3.58
C LEU A 135 -1.04 -6.00 4.71
N ARG A 136 -0.52 -5.28 5.71
CA ARG A 136 -1.28 -4.64 6.78
C ARG A 136 -1.42 -3.14 6.52
N ASP A 137 -2.37 -2.50 7.20
CA ASP A 137 -2.70 -1.07 7.01
C ASP A 137 -2.89 -0.72 5.52
N ALA A 138 -3.50 -1.65 4.78
CA ALA A 138 -3.60 -1.58 3.34
C ALA A 138 -4.63 -0.52 2.92
N ARG A 139 -4.29 0.25 1.88
CA ARG A 139 -5.18 1.20 1.20
C ARG A 139 -5.16 0.91 -0.29
N ILE A 140 -6.35 0.86 -0.90
CA ILE A 140 -6.54 0.55 -2.31
C ILE A 140 -6.79 1.85 -3.08
N HIS A 141 -5.94 2.12 -4.06
CA HIS A 141 -6.13 3.13 -5.09
C HIS A 141 -6.56 2.46 -6.40
N TRP A 142 -7.83 2.62 -6.78
CA TRP A 142 -8.39 2.00 -7.97
C TRP A 142 -7.86 2.68 -9.24
N LEU A 143 -7.20 1.91 -10.10
CA LEU A 143 -6.66 2.40 -11.38
C LEU A 143 -7.72 2.43 -12.48
N ALA A 144 -8.70 1.55 -12.39
CA ALA A 144 -9.88 1.55 -13.24
C ALA A 144 -11.11 1.89 -12.41
N LEU A 145 -11.94 2.80 -12.92
CA LEU A 145 -13.24 3.06 -12.34
C LEU A 145 -14.23 2.01 -12.86
N PRO A 146 -15.15 1.49 -12.03
CA PRO A 146 -16.20 0.61 -12.50
C PRO A 146 -17.04 1.35 -13.55
N GLU A 147 -17.30 0.68 -14.68
CA GLU A 147 -18.21 1.22 -15.68
C GLU A 147 -19.56 1.52 -15.00
N LYS A 148 -20.07 2.74 -15.15
CA LYS A 148 -21.43 3.04 -14.70
C LYS A 148 -22.36 2.13 -15.50
N THR A 149 -23.00 1.18 -14.83
CA THR A 149 -24.03 0.35 -15.45
C THR A 149 -25.12 1.27 -15.98
N THR A 150 -25.13 1.52 -17.28
CA THR A 150 -26.22 2.23 -17.94
C THR A 150 -27.45 1.34 -17.80
N ARG A 151 -28.32 1.67 -16.84
CA ARG A 151 -29.59 0.97 -16.66
C ARG A 151 -30.45 1.28 -17.88
N THR A 152 -30.37 0.45 -18.91
CA THR A 152 -31.29 0.51 -20.05
C THR A 152 -32.68 0.16 -19.52
N THR A 153 -33.47 1.19 -19.21
CA THR A 153 -34.90 1.04 -18.99
C THR A 153 -35.49 0.50 -20.30
N ARG A 154 -35.73 -0.81 -20.37
CA ARG A 154 -36.62 -1.38 -21.39
C ARG A 154 -38.01 -0.84 -21.09
N HIS A 155 -38.39 0.22 -21.79
CA HIS A 155 -39.80 0.60 -21.90
C HIS A 155 -40.51 -0.52 -22.66
N ARG A 156 -41.46 -1.14 -21.98
CA ARG A 156 -42.42 -2.09 -22.52
C ARG A 156 -43.58 -1.32 -23.15
#